data_AF-A0A972F362-F1
#
_entry.id   AF-A0A972F362-F1
#
_cell.length_a   1.000
_cell.length_b   1.000
_cell.length_c   1.000
_cell.angle_alpha   90.00
_cell.angle_beta   90.00
_cell.angle_gamma   90.00
#
_symmetry.space_group_name_H-M   'P 1'
#
loop_
_entity.id
_entity.type
_entity.pdbx_description
1 polymer ?
#
loop_
_entity_poly.entity_id
_entity_poly.type
_entity_poly.pdbx_seq_one_letter_code
_entity_poly.pdbx_strand_id
1 'polypeptide(L)'
;MKVILHDLDSSYSERLSAKCDAVVEADGKYAPCQGCFGCWAKHPAECFMKDKLQQTCRILGRADELIVITKNLYGSYSTNIKTVLDRTIGA
;
A
#
# COMPACT_ATOMS: atom_id res chain seq x y z
N MET A 1 -2.02 7.22 -14.02
CA MET A 1 -2.75 6.83 -12.81
C MET A 1 -2.16 7.50 -11.60
N LYS A 2 -2.92 8.39 -10.97
CA LYS A 2 -2.61 8.98 -9.68
C LYS A 2 -3.16 8.07 -8.58
N VAL A 3 -2.30 7.64 -7.66
CA VAL A 3 -2.66 6.76 -6.55
C VAL A 3 -2.32 7.43 -5.23
N ILE A 4 -3.25 7.38 -4.28
CA ILE A 4 -3.04 7.87 -2.93
C ILE A 4 -3.02 6.69 -1.95
N LEU A 5 -1.90 6.53 -1.24
CA LEU A 5 -1.75 5.60 -0.11
C LEU A 5 -1.80 6.40 1.20
N HIS A 6 -2.70 6.05 2.12
CA HIS A 6 -2.82 6.77 3.39
C HIS A 6 -3.15 5.89 4.60
N ASP A 7 -2.82 6.39 5.78
CA ASP A 7 -3.23 5.83 7.09
C ASP A 7 -4.01 6.85 7.94
N LEU A 8 -4.63 7.83 7.28
CA LEU A 8 -5.64 8.71 7.88
C LEU A 8 -6.88 7.93 8.31
N ASP A 9 -7.74 8.60 9.09
CA ASP A 9 -9.07 8.09 9.42
C ASP A 9 -9.88 7.72 8.15
N SER A 10 -10.67 6.65 8.22
CA SER A 10 -11.39 6.10 7.06
C SER A 10 -12.40 7.08 6.44
N SER A 11 -12.85 8.10 7.20
CA SER A 11 -13.68 9.18 6.66
C SER A 11 -12.99 10.00 5.55
N TYR A 12 -11.67 9.94 5.43
CA TYR A 12 -10.92 10.64 4.38
C TYR A 12 -10.90 9.88 3.05
N SER A 13 -11.17 8.57 3.03
CA SER A 13 -11.08 7.73 1.83
C SER A 13 -11.98 8.25 0.70
N GLU A 14 -13.21 8.67 1.03
CA GLU A 14 -14.16 9.26 0.05
C GLU A 14 -13.70 10.63 -0.46
N ARG A 15 -13.05 11.43 0.39
CA ARG A 15 -12.54 12.75 -0.01
C ARG A 15 -11.34 12.64 -0.94
N LEU A 16 -10.50 11.64 -0.68
CA LEU A 16 -9.30 11.37 -1.47
C LEU A 16 -9.64 10.73 -2.82
N SER A 17 -10.66 9.88 -2.89
CA SER A 17 -11.07 9.25 -4.15
C SER A 17 -11.51 10.25 -5.21
N ALA A 18 -12.03 11.42 -4.81
CA ALA A 18 -12.33 12.51 -5.74
C ALA A 18 -11.09 13.23 -6.31
N LYS A 19 -9.88 12.88 -5.87
CA LYS A 19 -8.60 13.56 -6.21
C LYS A 19 -7.59 12.65 -6.89
N CYS A 20 -7.91 11.37 -7.11
CA CYS A 20 -7.00 10.38 -7.68
C CYS A 20 -7.77 9.24 -8.34
N ASP A 21 -7.08 8.38 -9.08
CA ASP A 21 -7.67 7.23 -9.75
C ASP A 21 -7.86 6.02 -8.82
N ALA A 22 -7.03 5.91 -7.77
CA ALA A 22 -7.14 4.85 -6.78
C ALA A 22 -6.68 5.31 -5.40
N VAL A 23 -7.36 4.81 -4.36
CA VAL A 23 -7.01 5.00 -2.95
C VAL A 23 -6.67 3.67 -2.33
N VAL A 24 -5.56 3.61 -1.59
CA VAL A 24 -5.16 2.47 -0.77
C VAL A 24 -5.15 2.91 0.70
N GLU A 25 -6.05 2.36 1.50
CA GLU A 25 -6.10 2.62 2.94
C GLU A 25 -5.25 1.60 3.71
N ALA A 26 -4.26 2.11 4.44
CA ALA A 26 -3.41 1.38 5.36
C ALA A 26 -4.03 1.31 6.77
N ASP A 27 -5.17 0.61 6.89
CA ASP A 27 -5.94 0.48 8.15
C ASP A 27 -5.29 -0.37 9.28
N GLY A 28 -4.11 -0.96 9.04
CA GLY A 28 -3.42 -1.84 9.99
C GLY A 28 -4.06 -3.22 10.24
N LYS A 29 -5.10 -3.62 9.52
CA LYS A 29 -5.81 -4.90 9.66
C LYS A 29 -5.28 -5.96 8.68
N TYR A 30 -3.98 -6.22 8.73
CA TYR A 30 -3.28 -7.21 7.91
C TYR A 30 -2.01 -7.68 8.60
N ALA A 31 -1.56 -8.88 8.23
CA ALA A 31 -0.30 -9.40 8.71
C ALA A 31 0.90 -8.75 7.98
N PRO A 32 2.05 -8.59 8.68
CA PRO A 32 3.25 -8.01 8.10
C PRO A 32 3.87 -8.90 7.02
N CYS A 33 4.76 -8.32 6.21
CA CYS A 33 5.54 -9.08 5.24
C CYS A 33 6.37 -10.18 5.94
N GLN A 34 6.36 -11.38 5.38
CA GLN A 34 7.12 -12.52 5.90
C GLN A 34 8.53 -12.67 5.30
N GLY A 35 8.98 -11.74 4.45
CA GLY A 35 10.30 -11.81 3.82
C GLY A 35 10.49 -13.00 2.87
N CYS A 36 9.41 -13.54 2.29
CA CYS A 36 9.48 -14.70 1.41
C CYS A 36 9.95 -14.40 -0.03
N PHE A 37 9.98 -13.11 -0.42
CA PHE A 37 10.29 -12.62 -1.77
C PHE A 37 9.42 -13.19 -2.90
N GLY A 38 8.31 -13.86 -2.59
CA GLY A 38 7.44 -14.44 -3.61
C GLY A 38 6.81 -13.39 -4.54
N CYS A 39 6.46 -12.21 -4.02
CA CYS A 39 5.93 -11.10 -4.83
C CYS A 39 6.94 -10.53 -5.83
N TRP A 40 8.23 -10.82 -5.64
CA TRP A 40 9.29 -10.54 -6.60
C TRP A 40 9.51 -11.75 -7.53
N ALA A 41 9.72 -12.94 -6.97
CA ALA A 41 10.30 -14.07 -7.73
C ALA A 41 9.29 -15.10 -8.26
N LYS A 42 8.11 -15.23 -7.67
CA LYS A 42 7.17 -16.35 -7.95
C LYS A 42 5.81 -15.89 -8.48
N HIS A 43 5.29 -14.82 -7.91
CA HIS A 43 3.99 -14.23 -8.24
C HIS A 43 4.19 -12.72 -8.36
N PRO A 44 4.73 -12.25 -9.51
CA PRO A 44 5.13 -10.85 -9.70
C PRO A 44 4.01 -9.87 -9.34
N ALA A 45 4.38 -8.88 -8.52
CA ALA A 45 3.50 -7.82 -8.04
C ALA A 45 2.25 -8.30 -7.29
N GLU A 46 2.25 -9.52 -6.76
CA GLU A 46 1.14 -10.06 -5.98
C GLU A 46 1.67 -10.73 -4.71
N CYS A 47 1.04 -10.55 -3.56
CA CYS A 47 1.42 -11.28 -2.34
C CYS A 47 0.68 -12.62 -2.27
N PHE A 48 1.34 -13.70 -1.82
CA PHE A 48 0.64 -14.99 -1.67
C PHE A 48 -0.38 -15.00 -0.52
N MET A 49 -0.26 -14.07 0.42
CA MET A 49 -1.18 -13.91 1.54
C MET A 49 -2.50 -13.32 1.02
N LYS A 50 -3.58 -14.08 1.16
CA LYS A 50 -4.93 -13.76 0.64
C LYS A 50 -5.69 -12.82 1.57
N ASP A 51 -5.15 -11.62 1.75
CA ASP A 51 -5.79 -10.53 2.48
C ASP A 51 -5.88 -9.28 1.61
N LYS A 52 -6.32 -8.16 2.19
CA LYS A 52 -6.52 -6.92 1.45
C LYS A 52 -5.26 -6.33 0.81
N LEU A 53 -4.07 -6.79 1.20
CA LEU A 53 -2.81 -6.32 0.62
C LEU A 53 -2.34 -7.17 -0.58
N GLN A 54 -3.06 -8.24 -0.92
CA GLN A 54 -2.68 -9.17 -2.00
C GLN A 54 -2.35 -8.45 -3.31
N GLN A 55 -3.21 -7.53 -3.73
CA GLN A 55 -3.12 -6.84 -5.02
C GLN A 55 -2.51 -5.43 -4.92
N THR A 56 -2.13 -4.99 -3.72
CA THR A 56 -1.67 -3.61 -3.51
C THR A 56 -0.41 -3.30 -4.32
N CYS A 57 0.49 -4.26 -4.49
CA CYS A 57 1.68 -4.05 -5.31
C CYS A 57 1.34 -3.75 -6.78
N ARG A 58 0.31 -4.38 -7.34
CA ARG A 58 -0.17 -4.05 -8.70
C ARG A 58 -0.79 -2.65 -8.77
N ILE A 59 -1.55 -2.27 -7.75
CA ILE A 59 -2.21 -0.95 -7.71
C ILE A 59 -1.15 0.14 -7.63
N LEU A 60 -0.21 0.03 -6.69
CA LEU A 60 0.87 1.00 -6.52
C LEU A 60 1.84 1.00 -7.70
N GLY A 61 2.20 -0.17 -8.24
CA GLY A 61 3.15 -0.30 -9.35
C GLY A 61 2.62 0.18 -10.71
N ARG A 62 1.30 0.42 -10.84
CA ARG A 62 0.68 1.05 -12.02
C ARG A 62 0.55 2.57 -11.89
N ALA A 63 0.97 3.16 -10.76
CA ALA A 63 0.90 4.59 -10.55
C ALA A 63 1.95 5.33 -11.38
N ASP A 64 1.52 6.35 -12.12
CA ASP A 64 2.44 7.36 -12.69
C ASP A 64 2.79 8.41 -11.62
N GLU A 65 1.87 8.66 -10.69
CA GLU A 65 2.05 9.52 -9.52
C GLU A 65 1.58 8.77 -8.28
N LEU A 66 2.49 8.52 -7.33
CA LEU A 66 2.18 7.93 -6.03
C LEU A 66 2.33 8.99 -4.93
N ILE A 67 1.23 9.29 -4.24
CA ILE A 67 1.23 10.16 -3.07
C ILE A 67 1.04 9.30 -1.82
N VAL A 68 1.95 9.44 -0.86
CA VAL A 68 1.85 8.79 0.45
C VAL A 68 1.51 9.85 1.50
N ILE A 69 0.35 9.73 2.13
CA ILE A 69 -0.11 10.65 3.18
C ILE A 69 -0.05 9.92 4.52
N THR A 70 0.86 10.35 5.38
CA THR A 70 1.04 9.68 6.68
C THR A 70 1.58 10.58 7.77
N LYS A 71 1.41 10.14 9.01
CA LYS A 71 2.09 10.74 10.16
C LYS A 71 3.58 10.44 10.06
N ASN A 72 4.40 11.46 10.28
CA ASN A 72 5.84 11.28 10.42
C ASN A 72 6.14 10.58 11.76
N LEU A 73 6.41 9.29 11.71
CA LEU A 73 6.83 8.47 12.86
C LEU A 73 8.25 7.98 12.61
N TYR A 74 9.10 8.07 13.63
CA TYR A 74 10.51 7.64 13.55
C TYR A 74 11.31 8.34 12.43
N GLY A 75 10.92 9.56 12.05
CA GLY A 75 11.53 10.29 10.93
C GLY A 75 11.10 9.79 9.55
N SER A 76 10.07 8.93 9.47
CA SER A 76 9.61 8.30 8.24
C SER A 76 8.10 7.97 8.30
N TYR A 77 7.68 7.00 7.50
CA TYR A 77 6.32 6.50 7.43
C TYR A 77 5.85 5.89 8.75
N SER A 78 4.54 5.89 8.97
CA SER A 78 3.97 5.05 10.02
C SER A 78 4.19 3.56 9.77
N THR A 79 4.03 2.76 10.83
CA THR A 79 4.11 1.30 10.75
C THR A 79 3.07 0.71 9.80
N ASN A 80 1.87 1.29 9.72
CA ASN A 80 0.81 0.81 8.82
C ASN A 80 1.19 0.97 7.35
N ILE A 81 1.69 2.15 6.98
CA ILE A 81 2.18 2.43 5.62
C ILE A 81 3.38 1.54 5.31
N LYS A 82 4.35 1.48 6.22
CA LYS A 82 5.55 0.66 6.02
C LYS A 82 5.21 -0.81 5.78
N THR A 83 4.20 -1.33 6.50
CA THR A 83 3.73 -2.71 6.31
C THR A 83 3.09 -2.93 4.93
N VAL A 84 2.39 -1.94 4.38
CA VAL A 84 1.93 -1.99 2.98
C VAL A 84 3.15 -2.06 2.06
N LEU A 85 4.07 -1.11 2.18
CA LEU A 85 5.24 -0.98 1.30
C LEU A 85 6.14 -2.23 1.31
N ASP A 86 6.32 -2.86 2.47
CA ASP A 86 7.11 -4.09 2.60
C ASP A 86 6.49 -5.30 1.89
N ARG A 87 5.19 -5.25 1.62
CA ARG A 87 4.48 -6.26 0.83
C ARG A 87 4.36 -5.89 -0.65
N THR A 88 4.89 -4.74 -1.06
CA THR A 88 4.82 -4.23 -2.44
C THR A 88 6.19 -3.99 -3.08
N ILE A 89 7.11 -4.93 -2.93
CA ILE A 89 8.46 -4.88 -3.50
C ILE A 89 8.57 -5.45 -4.93
N GLY A 90 7.43 -5.69 -5.61
CA GLY A 90 7.38 -6.45 -6.87
C GLY A 90 8.36 -5.96 -7.95
N ALA A 91 8.69 -6.86 -8.88
CA ALA A 91 9.58 -6.59 -10.01
C ALA A 91 8.93 -5.72 -11.10
#